data_AF-A0A7J6MA93-F1
#
_entry.id   AF-A0A7J6MA93-F1
#
_cell.length_a   1.000
_cell.length_b   1.000
_cell.length_c   1.000
_cell.angle_alpha   90.00
_cell.angle_beta   90.00
_cell.angle_gamma   90.00
#
_symmetry.space_group_name_H-M   'P 1'
#
loop_
_entity.id
_entity.type
_entity.pdbx_description
1 polymer ?
#
loop_
_entity_poly.entity_id
_entity_poly.type
_entity_poly.pdbx_seq_one_letter_code
_entity_poly.pdbx_strand_id
1 'polypeptide(L)'
;MDATAAYGVVDNVDVGITELLRSSDLAGIGGMIKVYPEDFCVNEIRLSDHTVIEMPSDVDFSDAASTCASTPSPSESSSDNPDDEGDERWGCKFILAKTRTDTLEAVHLLSAAMSSYIGPTAGRGAVRDFGFAGIKDSWAVTAQEVTVKGLAVAELEGAAARFLPSSVQIRNVFPCDREDKLRPGMLGGNRFRIRIRGISPSVSKEQIDSVLSHVREHGFINYVGMQRFGKGGVASPDVGLAYIKRDYSAAIDRLMSDPAADTPGSSKARRGTKHNSSSWQSVWRKTYCATAVLAAMDRQLGKSSGAAYAQKRVMEQMAIAQSQLNLDWDTSCRYAFLSIPKYLRMLYAHAYFDRVWNLGASAWVNEYQSRTEPNDKPLPGDLIRIGSKHDGYVNYYNEEDDANATVYDVVLPRPGRDVLFPENFVGTLMRQYYSFDGVDIEDVTVEQNQAGETWDFLGDYRNVLSKATGLDWRLIEETDAAGNPLRHCDTAFSLAPGQYATMFLREVMDLKKGGRGCKRRRIIFDDSDDE
;
A
#
# COMPACT_ATOMS: atom_id res chain seq x y z
N MET A 1 5.70 -15.67 13.64
CA MET A 1 5.53 -14.27 14.10
C MET A 1 4.61 -13.57 13.11
N ASP A 2 3.34 -13.76 13.38
CA ASP A 2 2.18 -12.88 13.14
C ASP A 2 2.48 -11.51 12.47
N ALA A 3 2.18 -11.40 11.16
CA ALA A 3 2.28 -10.16 10.39
C ALA A 3 0.92 -9.48 10.14
N THR A 4 -0.18 -10.08 10.59
CA THR A 4 -1.55 -9.63 10.28
C THR A 4 -2.37 -9.22 11.52
N ALA A 5 -2.00 -9.63 12.74
CA ALA A 5 -2.59 -9.10 13.97
C ALA A 5 -2.29 -7.60 14.26
N ALA A 6 -1.56 -6.90 13.39
CA ALA A 6 -1.05 -5.56 13.63
C ALA A 6 -1.85 -4.39 13.01
N TYR A 7 -3.03 -4.61 12.42
CA TYR A 7 -3.95 -3.51 12.01
C TYR A 7 -4.71 -2.90 13.21
N GLY A 8 -4.06 -2.84 14.37
CA GLY A 8 -4.68 -2.82 15.69
C GLY A 8 -5.10 -1.48 16.25
N VAL A 9 -5.09 -0.36 15.52
CA VAL A 9 -5.46 0.93 16.15
C VAL A 9 -6.24 1.90 15.29
N VAL A 10 -5.75 2.21 14.09
CA VAL A 10 -6.44 3.09 13.16
C VAL A 10 -7.47 2.25 12.43
N ASP A 11 -8.75 2.61 12.55
CA ASP A 11 -9.85 1.98 11.82
C ASP A 11 -10.28 2.82 10.61
N ASN A 12 -11.10 2.24 9.74
CA ASN A 12 -11.66 2.93 8.56
C ASN A 12 -12.25 4.31 8.92
N VAL A 13 -12.98 4.39 10.04
CA VAL A 13 -13.60 5.64 10.50
C VAL A 13 -12.56 6.69 10.89
N ASP A 14 -11.46 6.27 11.52
CA ASP A 14 -10.40 7.16 11.99
C ASP A 14 -9.63 7.81 10.82
N VAL A 15 -9.73 7.22 9.61
CA VAL A 15 -9.10 7.73 8.38
C VAL A 15 -10.13 8.17 7.34
N GLY A 16 -11.37 8.45 7.75
CA GLY A 16 -12.39 9.01 6.87
C GLY A 16 -12.95 8.06 5.81
N ILE A 17 -12.84 6.74 5.98
CA ILE A 17 -13.43 5.74 5.08
C ILE A 17 -14.80 5.35 5.64
N THR A 18 -15.85 6.11 5.31
CA THR A 18 -17.15 5.99 6.00
C THR A 18 -18.31 5.57 5.09
N GLU A 19 -18.42 6.17 3.90
CA GLU A 19 -19.56 5.97 3.00
C GLU A 19 -19.40 4.80 2.03
N LEU A 20 -20.50 4.30 1.46
CA LEU A 20 -20.57 3.30 0.39
C LEU A 20 -21.35 3.91 -0.78
N LEU A 21 -21.03 3.53 -2.02
CA LEU A 21 -21.86 3.94 -3.17
C LEU A 21 -23.16 3.15 -3.26
N ARG A 22 -23.12 1.86 -2.89
CA ARG A 22 -24.33 1.03 -2.90
C ARG A 22 -25.35 1.51 -1.88
N SER A 23 -26.63 1.43 -2.24
CA SER A 23 -27.73 1.77 -1.34
C SER A 23 -27.74 0.84 -0.11
N SER A 24 -28.35 1.29 0.99
CA SER A 24 -28.52 0.49 2.21
C SER A 24 -29.30 -0.80 1.99
N ASP A 25 -30.14 -0.84 0.95
CA ASP A 25 -31.03 -1.94 0.63
C ASP A 25 -30.30 -3.06 -0.14
N LEU A 26 -29.17 -2.74 -0.76
CA LEU A 26 -28.31 -3.71 -1.45
C LEU A 26 -27.21 -4.20 -0.50
N ALA A 27 -27.55 -5.25 0.27
CA ALA A 27 -26.59 -5.91 1.17
C ALA A 27 -25.44 -6.55 0.38
N GLY A 28 -24.23 -6.45 0.91
CA GLY A 28 -23.04 -7.09 0.33
C GLY A 28 -23.08 -8.60 0.46
N ILE A 29 -22.12 -9.26 -0.17
CA ILE A 29 -22.13 -10.74 -0.29
C ILE A 29 -21.44 -11.47 0.88
N GLY A 30 -20.90 -10.71 1.85
CA GLY A 30 -20.10 -11.26 2.95
C GLY A 30 -18.79 -11.92 2.48
N GLY A 31 -18.45 -13.06 3.08
CA GLY A 31 -17.25 -13.83 2.77
C GLY A 31 -15.96 -13.32 3.40
N MET A 32 -14.85 -13.98 3.05
CA MET A 32 -13.49 -13.73 3.52
C MET A 32 -12.53 -13.69 2.33
N ILE A 33 -11.51 -12.84 2.41
CA ILE A 33 -10.47 -12.73 1.40
C ILE A 33 -9.10 -13.00 2.01
N LYS A 34 -8.12 -13.30 1.17
CA LYS A 34 -6.74 -13.58 1.57
C LYS A 34 -6.63 -14.74 2.58
N VAL A 35 -7.53 -15.71 2.51
CA VAL A 35 -7.42 -16.96 3.29
C VAL A 35 -6.14 -17.69 2.89
N TYR A 36 -5.93 -17.82 1.58
CA TYR A 36 -4.67 -18.26 1.01
C TYR A 36 -4.07 -17.18 0.10
N PRO A 37 -2.73 -17.14 -0.11
CA PRO A 37 -2.13 -16.20 -1.06
C PRO A 37 -2.68 -16.30 -2.49
N GLU A 38 -3.05 -17.51 -2.91
CA GLU A 38 -3.58 -17.82 -4.24
C GLU A 38 -4.98 -17.22 -4.46
N ASP A 39 -5.70 -16.94 -3.37
CA ASP A 39 -6.99 -16.26 -3.42
C ASP A 39 -6.85 -14.78 -3.81
N PHE A 40 -5.63 -14.24 -3.83
CA PHE A 40 -5.35 -12.86 -4.13
C PHE A 40 -4.21 -12.76 -5.16
N CYS A 41 -4.57 -12.84 -6.44
CA CYS A 41 -3.62 -12.74 -7.53
C CYS A 41 -3.54 -11.31 -8.09
N VAL A 42 -2.33 -10.78 -8.29
CA VAL A 42 -2.09 -9.43 -8.82
C VAL A 42 -1.08 -9.46 -9.96
N ASN A 43 -1.55 -9.12 -11.16
CA ASN A 43 -0.73 -9.03 -12.36
C ASN A 43 -0.58 -7.55 -12.76
N GLU A 44 0.66 -7.08 -12.90
CA GLU A 44 0.91 -5.70 -13.35
C GLU A 44 0.45 -5.49 -14.80
N ILE A 45 -0.05 -4.30 -15.10
CA ILE A 45 -0.38 -3.87 -16.47
C ILE A 45 0.71 -2.92 -16.92
N ARG A 46 1.35 -3.20 -18.05
CA ARG A 46 2.40 -2.35 -18.62
C ARG A 46 1.84 -0.99 -19.03
N LEU A 47 2.65 0.05 -18.88
CA LEU A 47 2.28 1.40 -19.30
C LEU A 47 2.39 1.59 -20.83
N SER A 48 3.34 0.91 -21.47
CA SER A 48 3.68 1.10 -22.88
C SER A 48 2.62 0.58 -23.86
N ASP A 49 2.06 -0.59 -23.58
CA ASP A 49 1.16 -1.31 -24.49
C ASP A 49 -0.14 -1.77 -23.81
N HIS A 50 -0.33 -1.43 -22.54
CA HIS A 50 -1.47 -1.85 -21.72
C HIS A 50 -1.67 -3.37 -21.61
N THR A 51 -0.62 -4.15 -21.87
CA THR A 51 -0.67 -5.61 -21.71
C THR A 51 -0.63 -6.00 -20.25
N VAL A 52 -1.42 -7.02 -19.89
CA VAL A 52 -1.35 -7.67 -18.58
C VAL A 52 -0.15 -8.61 -18.57
N ILE A 53 0.69 -8.49 -17.55
CA ILE A 53 1.78 -9.43 -17.30
C ILE A 53 1.16 -10.68 -16.68
N GLU A 54 0.83 -11.65 -17.53
CA GLU A 54 0.29 -12.92 -17.06
C GLU A 54 1.31 -13.70 -16.25
N MET A 55 0.81 -14.47 -15.28
CA MET A 55 1.66 -15.38 -14.52
C MET A 55 2.17 -16.45 -15.49
N PRO A 56 3.50 -16.63 -15.63
CA PRO A 56 4.04 -17.66 -16.50
C PRO A 56 3.55 -19.05 -16.07
N SER A 57 3.20 -19.91 -17.02
CA SER A 57 2.55 -21.20 -16.78
C SER A 57 3.41 -22.21 -16.01
N ASP A 58 4.73 -22.02 -16.06
CA ASP A 58 5.75 -22.84 -15.42
C ASP A 58 6.19 -22.29 -14.06
N VAL A 59 5.55 -21.23 -13.56
CA VAL A 59 5.70 -20.80 -12.17
C VAL A 59 4.84 -21.69 -11.30
N ASP A 60 5.50 -22.40 -10.39
CA ASP A 60 4.84 -23.22 -9.37
C ASP A 60 5.28 -22.79 -7.97
N PHE A 61 4.30 -22.47 -7.12
CA PHE A 61 4.51 -22.08 -5.73
C PHE A 61 4.10 -23.18 -4.72
N SER A 62 3.81 -24.40 -5.19
CA SER A 62 3.44 -25.54 -4.34
C SER A 62 4.42 -25.77 -3.18
N ASP A 63 5.72 -25.67 -3.45
CA ASP A 63 6.80 -25.83 -2.47
C ASP A 63 7.09 -24.56 -1.64
N ALA A 64 6.43 -23.43 -1.90
CA ALA A 64 6.67 -22.17 -1.17
C ALA A 64 6.09 -22.18 0.25
N ALA A 65 5.30 -23.20 0.62
CA ALA A 65 4.79 -23.42 1.98
C ALA A 65 5.79 -24.15 2.90
N SER A 66 6.79 -24.83 2.33
CA SER A 66 7.79 -25.61 3.06
C SER A 66 9.07 -24.80 3.28
N THR A 67 9.49 -24.60 4.53
CA THR A 67 10.80 -24.00 4.88
C THR A 67 11.99 -24.93 4.62
N CYS A 68 11.87 -25.89 3.71
CA CYS A 68 12.96 -26.78 3.34
C CYS A 68 13.12 -26.75 1.81
N ALA A 69 14.19 -26.10 1.37
CA ALA A 69 14.62 -26.12 -0.01
C ALA A 69 14.87 -27.56 -0.46
N SER A 70 14.03 -28.05 -1.38
CA SER A 70 14.37 -29.18 -2.24
C SER A 70 14.85 -28.58 -3.55
N THR A 71 16.16 -28.57 -3.76
CA THR A 71 16.78 -28.22 -5.04
C THR A 71 16.29 -29.17 -6.13
N PRO A 72 15.67 -28.70 -7.22
CA PRO A 72 15.52 -29.52 -8.41
C PRO A 72 16.89 -29.69 -9.05
N SER A 73 17.24 -30.93 -9.42
CA SER A 73 18.39 -31.20 -10.28
C SER A 73 18.13 -30.60 -11.66
N PRO A 74 19.11 -29.90 -12.28
CA PRO A 74 18.93 -29.36 -13.61
C PRO A 74 18.79 -30.50 -14.62
N SER A 75 17.68 -30.52 -15.37
CA SER A 75 17.61 -31.28 -16.62
C SER A 75 18.47 -30.58 -17.66
N GLU A 76 19.44 -31.30 -18.21
CA GLU A 76 20.32 -30.83 -19.27
C GLU A 76 19.51 -30.31 -20.47
N SER A 77 19.61 -29.00 -20.74
CA SER A 77 19.28 -28.44 -22.04
C SER A 77 20.57 -28.06 -22.76
N SER A 78 20.64 -28.51 -24.01
CA SER A 78 21.73 -28.42 -24.96
C SER A 78 22.45 -27.08 -25.02
N SER A 79 23.79 -27.16 -25.04
CA SER A 79 24.69 -26.07 -25.36
C SER A 79 24.58 -25.69 -26.83
N ASP A 80 23.81 -24.64 -27.13
CA ASP A 80 23.97 -23.88 -28.36
C ASP A 80 24.60 -22.54 -28.00
N ASN A 81 25.85 -22.35 -28.40
CA ASN A 81 26.51 -21.04 -28.44
C ASN A 81 25.88 -20.20 -29.55
N PRO A 82 25.56 -18.93 -29.30
CA PRO A 82 25.65 -17.92 -30.33
C PRO A 82 26.71 -16.87 -29.98
N ASP A 83 27.52 -16.61 -30.98
CA ASP A 83 28.37 -15.44 -31.23
C ASP A 83 28.26 -14.26 -30.24
N ASP A 84 29.36 -14.06 -29.53
CA ASP A 84 29.68 -12.91 -28.68
C ASP A 84 29.98 -11.68 -29.56
N GLU A 85 28.94 -11.09 -30.16
CA GLU A 85 28.98 -9.68 -30.57
C GLU A 85 28.69 -8.83 -29.34
N GLY A 86 29.69 -8.06 -28.90
CA GLY A 86 29.68 -7.29 -27.66
C GLY A 86 28.39 -6.50 -27.43
N ASP A 87 27.53 -7.02 -26.58
CA ASP A 87 26.22 -6.43 -26.33
C ASP A 87 26.39 -5.27 -25.33
N GLU A 88 26.55 -4.06 -25.88
CA GLU A 88 26.62 -2.75 -25.21
C GLU A 88 25.32 -2.38 -24.45
N ARG A 89 24.52 -3.36 -24.05
CA ARG A 89 23.19 -3.15 -23.47
C ARG A 89 23.25 -2.76 -21.99
N TRP A 90 22.27 -1.95 -21.58
CA TRP A 90 22.26 -1.33 -20.26
C TRP A 90 22.05 -2.31 -19.10
N GLY A 91 21.31 -3.41 -19.33
CA GLY A 91 21.03 -4.44 -18.33
C GLY A 91 19.98 -5.45 -18.78
N CYS A 92 19.24 -6.04 -17.83
CA CYS A 92 18.15 -7.00 -18.11
C CYS A 92 16.79 -6.49 -17.65
N LYS A 93 15.74 -6.92 -18.33
CA LYS A 93 14.33 -6.86 -17.91
C LYS A 93 13.77 -8.27 -17.77
N PHE A 94 12.92 -8.49 -16.78
CA PHE A 94 12.37 -9.81 -16.49
C PHE A 94 11.03 -9.71 -15.75
N ILE A 95 10.28 -10.82 -15.75
CA ILE A 95 9.08 -10.97 -14.93
C ILE A 95 9.51 -11.53 -13.57
N LEU A 96 9.20 -10.79 -12.51
CA LEU A 96 9.29 -11.24 -11.13
C LEU A 96 7.93 -11.82 -10.71
N ALA A 97 7.90 -13.12 -10.47
CA ALA A 97 6.77 -13.82 -9.86
C ALA A 97 7.09 -14.11 -8.39
N LYS A 98 6.19 -13.74 -7.47
CA LYS A 98 6.39 -13.97 -6.04
C LYS A 98 5.11 -14.34 -5.31
N THR A 99 5.27 -15.09 -4.23
CA THR A 99 4.22 -15.35 -3.22
C THR A 99 4.77 -15.12 -1.82
N ARG A 100 3.92 -14.74 -0.87
CA ARG A 100 4.25 -14.53 0.56
C ARG A 100 5.44 -13.60 0.84
N THR A 101 5.85 -12.81 -0.15
CA THR A 101 7.10 -12.03 -0.13
C THR A 101 6.81 -10.60 -0.57
N ASP A 102 7.34 -9.62 0.15
CA ASP A 102 7.26 -8.20 -0.24
C ASP A 102 8.15 -7.93 -1.47
N THR A 103 7.76 -7.00 -2.35
CA THR A 103 8.58 -6.68 -3.55
C THR A 103 9.99 -6.22 -3.17
N LEU A 104 10.14 -5.41 -2.11
CA LEU A 104 11.46 -4.96 -1.66
C LEU A 104 12.28 -6.13 -1.13
N GLU A 105 11.67 -7.06 -0.39
CA GLU A 105 12.35 -8.25 0.10
C GLU A 105 12.81 -9.14 -1.06
N ALA A 106 11.96 -9.36 -2.06
CA ALA A 106 12.32 -10.09 -3.27
C ALA A 106 13.54 -9.45 -3.99
N VAL A 107 13.60 -8.12 -4.06
CA VAL A 107 14.76 -7.39 -4.61
C VAL A 107 16.01 -7.56 -3.75
N HIS A 108 15.89 -7.58 -2.41
CA HIS A 108 17.02 -7.87 -1.53
C HIS A 108 17.54 -9.30 -1.73
N LEU A 109 16.64 -10.28 -1.86
CA LEU A 109 16.98 -11.68 -2.15
C LEU A 109 17.69 -11.81 -3.50
N LEU A 110 17.20 -11.14 -4.54
CA LEU A 110 17.86 -11.05 -5.84
C LEU A 110 19.26 -10.43 -5.73
N SER A 111 19.40 -9.32 -5.00
CA SER A 111 20.69 -8.68 -4.81
C SER A 111 21.70 -9.56 -4.04
N ALA A 112 21.22 -10.30 -3.04
CA ALA A 112 22.04 -11.26 -2.30
C ALA A 112 22.43 -12.48 -3.15
N ALA A 113 21.51 -12.99 -3.97
CA ALA A 113 21.76 -14.06 -4.94
C ALA A 113 22.84 -13.63 -5.95
N MET A 114 22.73 -12.42 -6.49
CA MET A 114 23.72 -11.85 -7.39
C MET A 114 25.08 -11.70 -6.71
N SER A 115 25.12 -11.09 -5.52
CA SER A 115 26.36 -10.93 -4.75
C SER A 115 27.06 -12.26 -4.46
N SER A 116 26.29 -13.34 -4.27
CA SER A 116 26.80 -14.70 -4.09
C SER A 116 27.28 -15.35 -5.38
N TYR A 117 26.67 -15.02 -6.52
CA TYR A 117 27.00 -15.59 -7.83
C TYR A 117 28.20 -14.91 -8.50
N ILE A 118 28.20 -13.58 -8.62
CA ILE A 118 29.28 -12.81 -9.29
C ILE A 118 30.33 -12.23 -8.33
N GLY A 119 30.13 -12.40 -7.02
CA GLY A 119 31.03 -11.93 -5.97
C GLY A 119 30.73 -10.50 -5.48
N PRO A 120 31.00 -10.20 -4.19
CA PRO A 120 30.60 -8.94 -3.56
C PRO A 120 31.37 -7.71 -4.06
N THR A 121 32.52 -7.92 -4.70
CA THR A 121 33.38 -6.85 -5.25
C THR A 121 33.00 -6.46 -6.67
N ALA A 122 32.01 -7.12 -7.29
CA ALA A 122 31.61 -6.84 -8.67
C ALA A 122 31.02 -5.44 -8.86
N GLY A 123 30.57 -4.78 -7.79
CA GLY A 123 30.05 -3.41 -7.83
C GLY A 123 28.73 -3.23 -8.58
N ARG A 124 28.09 -4.33 -9.00
CA ARG A 124 26.83 -4.42 -9.75
C ARG A 124 25.92 -5.51 -9.15
N GLY A 125 24.62 -5.44 -9.41
CA GLY A 125 23.62 -6.33 -8.80
C GLY A 125 23.22 -5.92 -7.38
N ALA A 126 23.46 -4.67 -7.00
CA ALA A 126 23.01 -4.11 -5.73
C ALA A 126 21.52 -3.73 -5.80
N VAL A 127 20.83 -3.64 -4.66
CA VAL A 127 19.41 -3.21 -4.58
C VAL A 127 19.11 -1.93 -5.38
N ARG A 128 20.05 -0.97 -5.40
CA ARG A 128 19.92 0.30 -6.15
C ARG A 128 19.91 0.13 -7.68
N ASP A 129 20.39 -1.01 -8.18
CA ASP A 129 20.50 -1.30 -9.60
C ASP A 129 19.18 -1.86 -10.15
N PHE A 130 18.28 -2.32 -9.27
CA PHE A 130 16.95 -2.80 -9.62
C PHE A 130 15.94 -1.66 -9.74
N GLY A 131 15.12 -1.68 -10.78
CA GLY A 131 14.01 -0.76 -11.01
C GLY A 131 12.70 -1.51 -11.22
N PHE A 132 11.62 -1.02 -10.61
CA PHE A 132 10.27 -1.57 -10.73
C PHE A 132 9.23 -0.44 -10.68
N ALA A 133 8.06 -0.67 -11.28
CA ALA A 133 7.03 0.36 -11.42
C ALA A 133 6.18 0.56 -10.15
N GLY A 134 6.09 -0.45 -9.28
CA GLY A 134 5.43 -0.34 -7.99
C GLY A 134 5.59 -1.60 -7.13
N ILE A 135 5.35 -1.44 -5.83
CA ILE A 135 5.33 -2.54 -4.86
C ILE A 135 3.99 -3.28 -4.98
N LYS A 136 4.02 -4.60 -4.83
CA LYS A 136 2.83 -5.48 -4.89
C LYS A 136 2.61 -6.14 -3.53
N ASP A 137 1.37 -6.55 -3.26
CA ASP A 137 0.98 -7.23 -2.01
C ASP A 137 1.92 -8.40 -1.68
N SER A 138 2.28 -8.54 -0.40
CA SER A 138 3.12 -9.65 0.09
C SER A 138 2.32 -10.94 0.28
N TRP A 139 1.13 -10.85 0.89
CA TRP A 139 0.20 -11.96 1.02
C TRP A 139 -0.73 -12.02 -0.20
N ALA A 140 -0.13 -12.46 -1.29
CA ALA A 140 -0.71 -12.54 -2.62
C ALA A 140 0.23 -13.34 -3.52
N VAL A 141 -0.30 -13.85 -4.64
CA VAL A 141 0.50 -14.32 -5.77
C VAL A 141 0.61 -13.17 -6.77
N THR A 142 1.82 -12.70 -7.08
CA THR A 142 1.98 -11.49 -7.89
C THR A 142 3.00 -11.64 -9.00
N ALA A 143 2.70 -11.10 -10.19
CA ALA A 143 3.63 -10.96 -11.31
C ALA A 143 3.83 -9.48 -11.67
N GLN A 144 5.08 -9.06 -11.82
CA GLN A 144 5.43 -7.69 -12.19
C GLN A 144 6.71 -7.65 -13.04
N GLU A 145 6.90 -6.58 -13.80
CA GLU A 145 8.14 -6.36 -14.54
C GLU A 145 9.21 -5.71 -13.64
N VAL A 146 10.45 -6.15 -13.81
CA VAL A 146 11.61 -5.61 -13.09
C VAL A 146 12.74 -5.44 -14.09
N THR A 147 13.51 -4.37 -13.89
CA THR A 147 14.74 -4.09 -14.63
C THR A 147 15.93 -4.13 -13.68
N VAL A 148 17.10 -4.52 -14.17
CA VAL A 148 18.34 -4.50 -13.40
C VAL A 148 19.50 -4.05 -14.28
N LYS A 149 20.22 -3.03 -13.81
CA LYS A 149 21.35 -2.44 -14.53
C LYS A 149 22.57 -3.35 -14.50
N GLY A 150 23.23 -3.50 -15.65
CA GLY A 150 24.60 -4.00 -15.77
C GLY A 150 24.78 -5.49 -15.49
N LEU A 151 23.70 -6.27 -15.52
CA LEU A 151 23.77 -7.73 -15.46
C LEU A 151 23.48 -8.32 -16.84
N ALA A 152 24.18 -9.40 -17.18
CA ALA A 152 23.84 -10.21 -18.35
C ALA A 152 22.74 -11.22 -17.99
N VAL A 153 22.00 -11.67 -19.02
CA VAL A 153 20.88 -12.62 -18.87
C VAL A 153 21.31 -13.88 -18.14
N ALA A 154 22.41 -14.51 -18.60
CA ALA A 154 22.93 -15.75 -18.03
C ALA A 154 23.36 -15.60 -16.56
N GLU A 155 23.87 -14.43 -16.15
CA GLU A 155 24.27 -14.17 -14.77
C GLU A 155 23.04 -14.11 -13.85
N LEU A 156 21.98 -13.42 -14.30
CA LEU A 156 20.75 -13.28 -13.54
C LEU A 156 20.01 -14.61 -13.41
N GLU A 157 19.87 -15.36 -14.50
CA GLU A 157 19.23 -16.69 -14.51
C GLU A 157 20.03 -17.69 -13.66
N GLY A 158 21.36 -17.70 -13.80
CA GLY A 158 22.25 -18.56 -13.02
C GLY A 158 22.20 -18.27 -11.51
N ALA A 159 22.12 -17.00 -11.12
CA ALA A 159 21.98 -16.61 -9.72
C ALA A 159 20.59 -16.99 -9.18
N ALA A 160 19.54 -16.73 -9.95
CA ALA A 160 18.17 -17.02 -9.56
C ALA A 160 17.93 -18.52 -9.33
N ALA A 161 18.38 -19.35 -10.26
CA ALA A 161 18.22 -20.81 -10.18
C ALA A 161 18.95 -21.44 -8.99
N ARG A 162 20.04 -20.83 -8.51
CA ARG A 162 20.89 -21.39 -7.44
C ARG A 162 20.55 -20.87 -6.05
N PHE A 163 20.12 -19.62 -5.93
CA PHE A 163 20.11 -18.92 -4.65
C PHE A 163 18.76 -18.35 -4.23
N LEU A 164 17.76 -18.28 -5.13
CA LEU A 164 16.44 -17.80 -4.74
C LEU A 164 15.60 -18.91 -4.09
N PRO A 165 14.78 -18.56 -3.08
CA PRO A 165 13.79 -19.48 -2.54
C PRO A 165 12.64 -19.70 -3.52
N SER A 166 11.91 -20.82 -3.38
CA SER A 166 10.73 -21.17 -4.21
C SER A 166 9.64 -20.08 -4.25
N SER A 167 9.55 -19.29 -3.18
CA SER A 167 8.62 -18.13 -3.06
C SER A 167 8.92 -16.95 -4.00
N VAL A 168 10.10 -16.91 -4.63
CA VAL A 168 10.54 -15.85 -5.55
C VAL A 168 11.13 -16.48 -6.80
N GLN A 169 10.50 -16.23 -7.94
CA GLN A 169 10.90 -16.79 -9.22
C GLN A 169 11.02 -15.68 -10.27
N ILE A 170 11.97 -15.83 -11.19
CA ILE A 170 12.10 -14.96 -12.35
C ILE A 170 11.82 -15.76 -13.62
N ARG A 171 11.22 -15.10 -14.62
CA ARG A 171 10.95 -15.66 -15.95
C ARG A 171 11.11 -14.58 -17.00
N ASN A 172 11.18 -15.00 -18.27
CA ASN A 172 11.19 -14.11 -19.43
C ASN A 172 12.28 -13.04 -19.31
N VAL A 173 13.53 -13.47 -19.06
CA VAL A 173 14.67 -12.57 -18.92
C VAL A 173 15.16 -12.16 -20.31
N PHE A 174 15.15 -10.86 -20.57
CA PHE A 174 15.62 -10.29 -21.83
C PHE A 174 16.62 -9.18 -21.54
N PRO A 175 17.60 -8.94 -22.43
CA PRO A 175 18.40 -7.75 -22.32
C PRO A 175 17.55 -6.49 -22.62
N CYS A 176 17.93 -5.35 -22.06
CA CYS A 176 17.19 -4.10 -22.17
C CYS A 176 18.10 -2.88 -22.22
N ASP A 177 17.56 -1.79 -22.78
CA ASP A 177 18.26 -0.52 -22.93
C ASP A 177 17.97 0.43 -21.76
N ARG A 178 18.66 1.57 -21.72
CA ARG A 178 18.56 2.50 -20.59
C ARG A 178 17.16 3.13 -20.48
N GLU A 179 16.50 3.28 -21.60
CA GLU A 179 15.17 3.83 -21.80
C GLU A 179 14.09 2.91 -21.21
N ASP A 180 14.35 1.60 -21.17
CA ASP A 180 13.48 0.59 -20.57
C ASP A 180 13.51 0.64 -19.02
N LYS A 181 14.45 1.39 -18.42
CA LYS A 181 14.61 1.45 -16.96
C LYS A 181 13.28 1.82 -16.28
N LEU A 182 12.77 0.86 -15.51
CA LEU A 182 11.54 1.07 -14.74
C LEU A 182 11.77 1.96 -13.52
N ARG A 183 10.80 2.84 -13.29
CA ARG A 183 10.74 3.75 -12.14
C ARG A 183 9.34 3.69 -11.52
N PRO A 184 9.20 4.01 -10.23
CA PRO A 184 7.90 4.09 -9.58
C PRO A 184 6.91 4.95 -10.39
N GLY A 185 5.71 4.41 -10.63
CA GLY A 185 4.67 5.07 -11.41
C GLY A 185 4.63 4.69 -12.90
N MET A 186 5.61 3.97 -13.43
CA MET A 186 5.65 3.51 -14.83
C MET A 186 4.82 2.22 -15.07
N LEU A 187 3.56 2.21 -14.61
CA LEU A 187 2.62 1.11 -14.83
C LEU A 187 1.27 1.64 -15.32
N GLY A 188 0.59 0.85 -16.15
CA GLY A 188 -0.78 1.13 -16.62
C GLY A 188 -1.86 0.77 -15.59
N GLY A 189 -1.52 -0.02 -14.57
CA GLY A 189 -2.46 -0.47 -13.54
C GLY A 189 -2.13 -1.86 -13.02
N ASN A 190 -3.12 -2.51 -12.42
CA ASN A 190 -3.02 -3.90 -11.96
C ASN A 190 -4.30 -4.66 -12.28
N ARG A 191 -4.16 -5.88 -12.82
CA ARG A 191 -5.21 -6.87 -12.99
C ARG A 191 -5.27 -7.74 -11.73
N PHE A 192 -6.42 -7.74 -11.08
CA PHE A 192 -6.71 -8.54 -9.91
C PHE A 192 -7.53 -9.77 -10.30
N ARG A 193 -7.19 -10.93 -9.73
CA ARG A 193 -8.06 -12.10 -9.65
C ARG A 193 -8.20 -12.47 -8.18
N ILE A 194 -9.40 -12.30 -7.62
CA ILE A 194 -9.65 -12.41 -6.19
C ILE A 194 -10.78 -13.38 -5.93
N ARG A 195 -10.51 -14.37 -5.08
CA ARG A 195 -11.50 -15.32 -4.56
C ARG A 195 -12.02 -14.85 -3.21
N ILE A 196 -13.33 -14.69 -3.13
CA ILE A 196 -14.07 -14.39 -1.89
C ILE A 196 -14.63 -15.72 -1.37
N ARG A 197 -14.04 -16.25 -0.30
CA ARG A 197 -14.41 -17.55 0.29
C ARG A 197 -15.52 -17.44 1.33
N GLY A 198 -16.18 -18.55 1.62
CA GLY A 198 -17.14 -18.65 2.72
C GLY A 198 -18.37 -17.77 2.56
N ILE A 199 -18.90 -17.61 1.33
CA ILE A 199 -20.15 -16.89 1.10
C ILE A 199 -21.29 -17.68 1.74
N SER A 200 -22.12 -16.99 2.52
CA SER A 200 -23.21 -17.65 3.24
C SER A 200 -24.20 -18.29 2.24
N PRO A 201 -24.72 -19.49 2.52
CA PRO A 201 -25.81 -20.09 1.75
C PRO A 201 -27.06 -19.21 1.65
N SER A 202 -27.25 -18.28 2.60
CA SER A 202 -28.35 -17.31 2.59
C SER A 202 -28.24 -16.24 1.50
N VAL A 203 -27.05 -15.98 0.97
CA VAL A 203 -26.81 -14.99 -0.09
C VAL A 203 -27.14 -15.64 -1.44
N SER A 204 -28.21 -15.20 -2.10
CA SER A 204 -28.61 -15.79 -3.38
C SER A 204 -27.63 -15.43 -4.51
N LYS A 205 -27.67 -16.19 -5.61
CA LYS A 205 -26.87 -15.87 -6.80
C LYS A 205 -27.27 -14.50 -7.37
N GLU A 206 -28.56 -14.21 -7.37
CA GLU A 206 -29.12 -12.94 -7.86
C GLU A 206 -28.62 -11.76 -7.03
N GLN A 207 -28.46 -11.93 -5.71
CA GLN A 207 -27.84 -10.90 -4.87
C GLN A 207 -26.39 -10.65 -5.27
N ILE A 208 -25.59 -11.72 -5.47
CA ILE A 208 -24.19 -11.61 -5.92
C ILE A 208 -24.11 -10.86 -7.25
N ASP A 209 -24.93 -11.28 -8.22
CA ASP A 209 -25.00 -10.68 -9.56
C ASP A 209 -25.44 -9.21 -9.48
N SER A 210 -26.37 -8.87 -8.59
CA SER A 210 -26.85 -7.50 -8.38
C SER A 210 -25.78 -6.61 -7.78
N VAL A 211 -25.07 -7.06 -6.74
CA VAL A 211 -23.98 -6.30 -6.12
C VAL A 211 -22.84 -6.04 -7.12
N LEU A 212 -22.38 -7.09 -7.81
CA LEU A 212 -21.27 -6.95 -8.75
C LEU A 212 -21.67 -6.15 -10.00
N SER A 213 -22.92 -6.28 -10.47
CA SER A 213 -23.44 -5.41 -11.54
C SER A 213 -23.53 -3.95 -11.11
N HIS A 214 -23.98 -3.68 -9.89
CA HIS A 214 -24.02 -2.32 -9.34
C HIS A 214 -22.61 -1.70 -9.32
N VAL A 215 -21.61 -2.41 -8.80
CA VAL A 215 -20.22 -1.92 -8.75
C VAL A 215 -19.62 -1.77 -10.14
N ARG A 216 -19.97 -2.64 -11.10
CA ARG A 216 -19.56 -2.50 -12.51
C ARG A 216 -20.11 -1.23 -13.14
N GLU A 217 -21.36 -0.88 -12.86
CA GLU A 217 -22.05 0.26 -13.44
C GLU A 217 -21.66 1.58 -12.77
N HIS A 218 -21.68 1.62 -11.43
CA HIS A 218 -21.52 2.83 -10.63
C HIS A 218 -20.08 3.04 -10.13
N GLY A 219 -19.26 1.99 -10.15
CA GLY A 219 -17.88 2.03 -9.65
C GLY A 219 -17.79 1.89 -8.13
N PHE A 220 -16.74 2.48 -7.58
CA PHE A 220 -16.44 2.50 -6.16
C PHE A 220 -15.82 3.85 -5.74
N ILE A 221 -15.91 4.17 -4.45
CA ILE A 221 -15.25 5.36 -3.89
C ILE A 221 -13.75 5.09 -3.86
N ASN A 222 -12.97 5.94 -4.50
CA ASN A 222 -11.54 5.80 -4.68
C ASN A 222 -10.73 6.19 -3.43
N TYR A 223 -11.19 5.74 -2.25
CA TYR A 223 -10.52 5.92 -0.99
C TYR A 223 -9.06 5.50 -1.03
N VAL A 224 -8.26 6.17 -0.22
CA VAL A 224 -6.91 5.71 0.11
C VAL A 224 -7.04 4.63 1.18
N GLY A 225 -6.61 3.41 0.85
CA GLY A 225 -6.80 2.25 1.71
C GLY A 225 -5.94 2.24 2.98
N MET A 226 -6.33 1.42 3.96
CA MET A 226 -5.65 1.27 5.26
C MET A 226 -4.14 0.96 5.15
N GLN A 227 -3.71 0.32 4.08
CA GLN A 227 -2.31 -0.01 3.82
C GLN A 227 -1.42 1.25 3.76
N ARG A 228 -1.98 2.42 3.41
CA ARG A 228 -1.27 3.71 3.36
C ARG A 228 -1.05 4.32 4.74
N PHE A 229 -1.94 4.04 5.69
CA PHE A 229 -1.90 4.64 7.03
C PHE A 229 -1.04 3.84 8.02
N GLY A 230 -0.44 2.74 7.56
CA GLY A 230 0.57 1.95 8.27
C GLY A 230 0.11 0.53 8.61
N LYS A 231 1.05 -0.42 8.52
CA LYS A 231 0.97 -1.74 9.17
C LYS A 231 1.83 -1.66 10.44
N GLY A 232 1.36 -2.10 11.61
CA GLY A 232 2.27 -2.26 12.76
C GLY A 232 2.18 -1.24 13.89
N GLY A 233 1.04 -0.58 14.09
CA GLY A 233 0.88 0.28 15.27
C GLY A 233 1.73 1.55 15.23
N VAL A 234 1.76 2.26 14.11
CA VAL A 234 2.17 3.67 14.05
C VAL A 234 1.04 4.46 13.41
N ALA A 235 0.60 5.53 14.04
CA ALA A 235 -0.39 6.44 13.46
C ALA A 235 0.31 7.34 12.43
N SER A 236 0.53 6.80 11.22
CA SER A 236 1.28 7.49 10.14
C SER A 236 0.76 8.91 9.83
N PRO A 237 -0.57 9.17 9.82
CA PRO A 237 -1.11 10.52 9.69
C PRO A 237 -0.66 11.47 10.81
N ASP A 238 -0.54 10.99 12.04
CA ASP A 238 -0.18 11.84 13.18
C ASP A 238 1.31 12.17 13.18
N VAL A 239 2.16 11.23 12.76
CA VAL A 239 3.58 11.49 12.49
C VAL A 239 3.71 12.54 11.37
N GLY A 240 2.89 12.42 10.33
CA GLY A 240 2.85 13.35 9.21
C GLY A 240 2.45 14.76 9.63
N LEU A 241 1.38 14.89 10.42
CA LEU A 241 0.91 16.16 10.94
C LEU A 241 1.97 16.86 11.80
N ALA A 242 2.58 16.14 12.73
CA ALA A 242 3.65 16.68 13.57
C ALA A 242 4.84 17.14 12.72
N TYR A 243 5.22 16.37 11.70
CA TYR A 243 6.29 16.73 10.78
C TYR A 243 5.97 17.98 9.94
N ILE A 244 4.75 18.09 9.40
CA ILE A 244 4.31 19.29 8.65
C ILE A 244 4.40 20.54 9.54
N LYS A 245 4.02 20.41 10.81
CA LYS A 245 4.09 21.48 11.81
C LYS A 245 5.50 21.74 12.37
N ARG A 246 6.51 21.00 11.89
CA ARG A 246 7.90 21.02 12.38
C ARG A 246 8.02 20.72 13.89
N ASP A 247 7.05 20.01 14.45
CA ASP A 247 7.09 19.48 15.81
C ASP A 247 7.76 18.10 15.81
N TYR A 248 9.10 18.12 15.78
CA TYR A 248 9.88 16.89 15.70
C TYR A 248 9.80 16.04 16.96
N SER A 249 9.59 16.65 18.13
CA SER A 249 9.38 15.93 19.38
C SER A 249 8.09 15.10 19.30
N ALA A 250 6.97 15.71 18.91
CA ALA A 250 5.72 14.99 18.72
C ALA A 250 5.84 13.95 17.59
N ALA A 251 6.56 14.26 16.51
CA ALA A 251 6.75 13.31 15.41
C ALA A 251 7.48 12.03 15.86
N ILE A 252 8.54 12.16 16.68
CA ILE A 252 9.24 11.03 17.28
C ILE A 252 8.32 10.30 18.26
N ASP A 253 7.61 11.01 19.13
CA ASP A 253 6.69 10.38 20.07
C ASP A 253 5.62 9.53 19.37
N ARG A 254 5.01 10.06 18.30
CA ARG A 254 4.01 9.32 17.50
C ARG A 254 4.62 8.15 16.74
N LEU A 255 5.86 8.28 16.26
CA LEU A 255 6.59 7.21 15.58
C LEU A 255 6.96 6.06 16.52
N MET A 256 7.18 6.38 17.80
CA MET A 256 7.62 5.43 18.84
C MET A 256 6.47 4.88 19.70
N SER A 257 5.26 5.41 19.54
CA SER A 257 4.07 4.98 20.29
C SER A 257 3.46 3.70 19.72
N ASP A 258 2.80 2.93 20.58
CA ASP A 258 1.87 1.86 20.17
C ASP A 258 0.45 2.41 20.33
N PRO A 259 -0.24 2.78 19.24
CA PRO A 259 -1.54 3.39 19.33
C PRO A 259 -2.58 2.43 19.97
N ALA A 260 -2.35 1.10 20.00
CA ALA A 260 -3.24 0.12 20.65
C ALA A 260 -3.18 0.23 22.18
N ALA A 261 -2.04 0.68 22.71
CA ALA A 261 -1.80 0.87 24.12
C ALA A 261 -2.37 2.21 24.65
N ASP A 262 -2.65 3.17 23.75
CA ASP A 262 -3.03 4.54 24.12
C ASP A 262 -4.53 4.85 23.94
N THR A 263 -5.37 3.88 23.52
CA THR A 263 -6.82 4.06 23.40
C THR A 263 -7.54 3.95 24.76
N PRO A 264 -8.28 4.98 25.23
CA PRO A 264 -9.07 4.89 26.45
C PRO A 264 -10.18 3.84 26.30
N GLY A 265 -10.14 2.77 27.08
CA GLY A 265 -11.18 1.73 27.10
C GLY A 265 -10.88 0.47 26.28
N SER A 266 -9.66 0.27 25.79
CA SER A 266 -9.29 -1.03 25.20
C SER A 266 -9.46 -2.14 26.25
N SER A 267 -10.12 -3.23 25.88
CA SER A 267 -10.35 -4.39 26.75
C SER A 267 -9.04 -5.07 27.21
N LYS A 268 -7.92 -4.79 26.52
CA LYS A 268 -6.56 -5.14 26.94
C LYS A 268 -6.08 -4.34 28.16
N ALA A 269 -6.60 -3.14 28.42
CA ALA A 269 -6.33 -2.38 29.65
C ALA A 269 -7.11 -2.92 30.87
N ARG A 270 -8.16 -3.74 30.66
CA ARG A 270 -9.09 -4.17 31.72
C ARG A 270 -8.97 -5.64 32.12
N ARG A 271 -8.47 -6.51 31.24
CA ARG A 271 -7.98 -7.84 31.61
C ARG A 271 -6.49 -7.72 31.86
N GLY A 272 -6.03 -8.08 33.06
CA GLY A 272 -4.65 -8.03 33.54
C GLY A 272 -3.66 -8.87 32.73
N THR A 273 -3.53 -8.55 31.44
CA THR A 273 -2.44 -8.96 30.58
C THR A 273 -1.24 -8.23 31.16
N LYS A 274 -0.27 -8.97 31.70
CA LYS A 274 1.01 -8.40 32.12
C LYS A 274 1.49 -7.49 30.98
N HIS A 275 1.42 -6.17 31.17
CA HIS A 275 2.11 -5.24 30.27
C HIS A 275 3.54 -5.74 30.26
N ASN A 276 4.01 -6.24 29.12
CA ASN A 276 5.40 -6.65 29.01
C ASN A 276 6.19 -5.35 29.14
N SER A 277 6.62 -5.03 30.36
CA SER A 277 7.24 -3.74 30.74
C SER A 277 8.56 -3.47 30.01
N SER A 278 8.94 -4.41 29.15
CA SER A 278 10.11 -4.52 28.31
C SER A 278 9.86 -4.16 26.84
N SER A 279 8.63 -3.88 26.36
CA SER A 279 8.42 -3.41 24.98
C SER A 279 9.18 -2.10 24.73
N TRP A 280 9.85 -1.96 23.59
CA TRP A 280 10.64 -0.77 23.30
C TRP A 280 9.79 0.51 23.30
N GLN A 281 8.50 0.43 22.90
CA GLN A 281 7.53 1.52 23.04
C GLN A 281 7.24 1.87 24.51
N SER A 282 7.13 0.86 25.39
CA SER A 282 6.96 1.11 26.82
C SER A 282 8.21 1.71 27.46
N VAL A 283 9.41 1.37 26.97
CA VAL A 283 10.67 1.98 27.44
C VAL A 283 10.74 3.43 27.02
N TRP A 284 10.38 3.75 25.77
CA TRP A 284 10.31 5.12 25.27
C TRP A 284 9.39 5.98 26.15
N ARG A 285 8.13 5.56 26.35
CA ARG A 285 7.13 6.29 27.14
C ARG A 285 7.55 6.60 28.59
N LYS A 286 8.45 5.79 29.17
CA LYS A 286 8.88 5.95 30.57
C LYS A 286 10.17 6.74 30.72
N THR A 287 11.07 6.62 29.75
CA THR A 287 12.46 7.04 29.94
C THR A 287 12.88 8.13 28.98
N TYR A 288 12.23 8.26 27.82
CA TYR A 288 12.68 9.13 26.72
C TYR A 288 14.18 8.95 26.40
N CYS A 289 14.71 7.75 26.66
CA CYS A 289 16.13 7.44 26.59
C CYS A 289 16.40 6.54 25.38
N ALA A 290 17.01 7.12 24.35
CA ALA A 290 17.23 6.45 23.08
C ALA A 290 18.10 5.17 23.21
N THR A 291 19.14 5.20 24.06
CA THR A 291 20.02 4.04 24.29
C THR A 291 19.29 2.89 24.97
N ALA A 292 18.39 3.18 25.93
CA ALA A 292 17.57 2.17 26.58
C ALA A 292 16.57 1.53 25.62
N VAL A 293 15.99 2.34 24.72
CA VAL A 293 15.08 1.87 23.66
C VAL A 293 15.81 0.97 22.67
N LEU A 294 17.00 1.36 22.18
CA LEU A 294 17.81 0.53 21.28
C LEU A 294 18.12 -0.84 21.88
N ALA A 295 18.52 -0.89 23.15
CA ALA A 295 18.75 -2.14 23.86
C ALA A 295 17.48 -3.00 24.02
N ALA A 296 16.29 -2.39 24.06
CA ALA A 296 15.02 -3.11 24.03
C ALA A 296 14.68 -3.61 22.62
N MET A 297 14.93 -2.79 21.58
CA MET A 297 14.71 -3.13 20.18
C MET A 297 15.58 -4.32 19.75
N ASP A 298 16.87 -4.32 20.06
CA ASP A 298 17.80 -5.40 19.68
C ASP A 298 17.41 -6.75 20.32
N ARG A 299 16.84 -6.73 21.53
CA ARG A 299 16.31 -7.94 22.20
C ARG A 299 15.02 -8.45 21.57
N GLN A 300 14.22 -7.59 20.95
CA GLN A 300 12.87 -7.92 20.47
C GLN A 300 12.80 -8.20 18.98
N LEU A 301 13.55 -7.45 18.17
CA LEU A 301 13.45 -7.47 16.72
C LEU A 301 14.52 -8.36 16.06
N GLY A 302 15.50 -8.85 16.83
CA GLY A 302 16.62 -9.62 16.29
C GLY A 302 17.44 -8.83 15.25
N LYS A 303 18.18 -9.53 14.39
CA LYS A 303 19.04 -8.91 13.35
C LYS A 303 18.29 -8.49 12.08
N SER A 304 17.03 -8.90 11.91
CA SER A 304 16.31 -8.77 10.64
C SER A 304 14.91 -8.22 10.86
N SER A 305 14.76 -6.89 10.86
CA SER A 305 13.44 -6.26 10.86
C SER A 305 13.51 -4.88 10.20
N GLY A 306 13.35 -4.84 8.87
CA GLY A 306 13.10 -3.59 8.14
C GLY A 306 11.82 -2.87 8.60
N ALA A 307 10.90 -3.56 9.26
CA ALA A 307 9.63 -3.04 9.77
C ALA A 307 9.77 -1.92 10.83
N ALA A 308 10.95 -1.79 11.46
CA ALA A 308 11.23 -0.76 12.47
C ALA A 308 12.38 0.17 12.07
N TYR A 309 12.68 0.27 10.77
CA TYR A 309 13.82 1.04 10.27
C TYR A 309 13.80 2.50 10.74
N ALA A 310 12.65 3.18 10.59
CA ALA A 310 12.52 4.58 10.96
C ALA A 310 12.72 4.78 12.46
N GLN A 311 12.10 3.94 13.29
CA GLN A 311 12.25 3.94 14.74
C GLN A 311 13.70 3.74 15.16
N LYS A 312 14.36 2.69 14.63
CA LYS A 312 15.74 2.36 14.97
C LYS A 312 16.68 3.51 14.60
N ARG A 313 16.54 4.03 13.37
CA ARG A 313 17.37 5.12 12.86
C ARG A 313 17.23 6.40 13.70
N VAL A 314 16.00 6.77 14.07
CA VAL A 314 15.76 7.93 14.94
C VAL A 314 16.42 7.74 16.30
N MET A 315 16.27 6.56 16.93
CA MET A 315 16.90 6.30 18.22
C MET A 315 18.43 6.31 18.15
N GLU A 316 19.04 5.75 17.10
CA GLU A 316 20.50 5.81 16.89
C GLU A 316 20.99 7.26 16.78
N GLN A 317 20.30 8.08 15.99
CA GLN A 317 20.69 9.47 15.77
C GLN A 317 20.42 10.35 17.00
N MET A 318 19.35 10.05 17.75
CA MET A 318 19.06 10.73 19.01
C MET A 318 20.10 10.41 20.08
N ALA A 319 20.56 9.15 20.16
CA ALA A 319 21.63 8.77 21.07
C ALA A 319 22.95 9.51 20.74
N ILE A 320 23.29 9.67 19.46
CA ILE A 320 24.46 10.44 19.02
C ILE A 320 24.29 11.92 19.38
N ALA A 321 23.13 12.52 19.08
CA ALA A 321 22.83 13.91 19.37
C ALA A 321 22.99 14.24 20.86
N GLN A 322 22.48 13.37 21.74
CA GLN A 322 22.53 13.55 23.19
C GLN A 322 23.92 13.27 23.77
N SER A 323 24.61 12.20 23.34
CA SER A 323 25.85 11.76 23.99
C SER A 323 27.14 12.35 23.39
N GLN A 324 27.17 12.59 22.08
CA GLN A 324 28.39 13.04 21.38
C GLN A 324 28.33 14.52 21.02
N LEU A 325 27.15 15.01 20.62
CA LEU A 325 26.99 16.40 20.19
C LEU A 325 26.49 17.32 21.32
N ASN A 326 26.00 16.74 22.42
CA ASN A 326 25.46 17.45 23.60
C ASN A 326 24.41 18.51 23.20
N LEU A 327 23.53 18.16 22.26
CA LEU A 327 22.44 19.02 21.79
C LEU A 327 21.30 19.05 22.83
N ASP A 328 20.55 20.16 22.87
CA ASP A 328 19.31 20.21 23.65
C ASP A 328 18.26 19.24 23.10
N TRP A 329 17.15 19.08 23.84
CA TRP A 329 16.10 18.12 23.49
C TRP A 329 15.49 18.38 22.11
N ASP A 330 15.11 19.63 21.82
CA ASP A 330 14.42 19.98 20.58
C ASP A 330 15.35 19.83 19.38
N THR A 331 16.58 20.34 19.50
CA THR A 331 17.61 20.19 18.46
C THR A 331 17.96 18.71 18.24
N SER A 332 17.98 17.89 19.29
CA SER A 332 18.19 16.44 19.19
C SER A 332 17.03 15.75 18.45
N CYS A 333 15.78 16.12 18.75
CA CYS A 333 14.60 15.60 18.06
C CYS A 333 14.62 15.96 16.57
N ARG A 334 14.87 17.23 16.24
CA ARG A 334 15.03 17.70 14.86
C ARG A 334 16.14 16.95 14.13
N TYR A 335 17.32 16.85 14.74
CA TYR A 335 18.46 16.13 14.18
C TYR A 335 18.12 14.65 13.91
N ALA A 336 17.51 13.97 14.88
CA ALA A 336 17.19 12.56 14.79
C ALA A 336 16.10 12.27 13.76
N PHE A 337 15.00 13.03 13.74
CA PHE A 337 13.89 12.82 12.81
C PHE A 337 14.29 13.11 11.36
N LEU A 338 15.00 14.21 11.11
CA LEU A 338 15.45 14.58 9.76
C LEU A 338 16.50 13.63 9.18
N SER A 339 17.10 12.79 10.02
CA SER A 339 17.95 11.71 9.54
C SER A 339 17.18 10.68 8.72
N ILE A 340 15.87 10.48 8.96
CA ILE A 340 15.06 9.55 8.17
C ILE A 340 15.11 9.99 6.70
N PRO A 341 15.34 9.07 5.74
CA PRO A 341 15.32 9.40 4.32
C PRO A 341 14.07 10.19 3.92
N LYS A 342 14.25 11.24 3.12
CA LYS A 342 13.17 12.17 2.71
C LYS A 342 11.92 11.43 2.25
N TYR A 343 12.07 10.42 1.38
CA TYR A 343 10.93 9.69 0.82
C TYR A 343 10.06 9.01 1.89
N LEU A 344 10.65 8.45 2.96
CA LEU A 344 9.88 7.86 4.07
C LEU A 344 9.15 8.93 4.87
N ARG A 345 9.77 10.09 5.11
CA ARG A 345 9.11 11.23 5.76
C ARG A 345 7.93 11.75 4.95
N MET A 346 8.06 11.78 3.61
CA MET A 346 6.97 12.15 2.71
C MET A 346 5.79 11.17 2.81
N LEU A 347 6.03 9.87 3.04
CA LEU A 347 4.94 8.91 3.25
C LEU A 347 4.07 9.29 4.46
N TYR A 348 4.69 9.74 5.57
CA TYR A 348 3.94 10.21 6.74
C TYR A 348 3.13 11.47 6.43
N ALA A 349 3.75 12.48 5.83
CA ALA A 349 3.06 13.71 5.46
C ALA A 349 1.88 13.46 4.49
N HIS A 350 2.10 12.65 3.46
CA HIS A 350 1.03 12.27 2.54
C HIS A 350 -0.06 11.45 3.22
N ALA A 351 0.26 10.59 4.21
CA ALA A 351 -0.75 9.88 4.98
C ALA A 351 -1.68 10.84 5.75
N TYR A 352 -1.18 11.99 6.22
CA TYR A 352 -2.04 13.03 6.79
C TYR A 352 -2.97 13.65 5.73
N PHE A 353 -2.43 14.05 4.58
CA PHE A 353 -3.24 14.61 3.50
C PHE A 353 -4.28 13.61 2.97
N ASP A 354 -3.91 12.33 2.86
CA ASP A 354 -4.79 11.24 2.44
C ASP A 354 -5.94 11.01 3.45
N ARG A 355 -5.73 11.24 4.75
CA ARG A 355 -6.79 11.19 5.77
C ARG A 355 -7.84 12.28 5.54
N VAL A 356 -7.40 13.53 5.34
CA VAL A 356 -8.31 14.65 5.06
C VAL A 356 -8.99 14.48 3.69
N TRP A 357 -8.28 13.95 2.71
CA TRP A 357 -8.85 13.59 1.40
C TRP A 357 -9.97 12.57 1.53
N ASN A 358 -9.78 11.49 2.32
CA ASN A 358 -10.82 10.50 2.55
C ASN A 358 -12.06 11.12 3.25
N LEU A 359 -11.86 12.03 4.21
CA LEU A 359 -12.97 12.77 4.84
C LEU A 359 -13.72 13.63 3.82
N GLY A 360 -13.00 14.34 2.94
CA GLY A 360 -13.59 15.09 1.84
C GLY A 360 -14.37 14.21 0.87
N ALA A 361 -13.84 13.04 0.50
CA ALA A 361 -14.51 12.07 -0.36
C ALA A 361 -15.80 11.53 0.28
N SER A 362 -15.78 11.24 1.59
CA SER A 362 -17.00 10.86 2.33
C SER A 362 -18.05 11.97 2.31
N ALA A 363 -17.65 13.21 2.57
CA ALA A 363 -18.55 14.36 2.54
C ALA A 363 -19.14 14.57 1.14
N TRP A 364 -18.31 14.47 0.10
CA TRP A 364 -18.75 14.60 -1.29
C TRP A 364 -19.78 13.52 -1.66
N VAL A 365 -19.53 12.25 -1.29
CA VAL A 365 -20.47 11.15 -1.58
C VAL A 365 -21.81 11.36 -0.88
N ASN A 366 -21.80 11.85 0.37
CA ASN A 366 -23.03 12.19 1.09
C ASN A 366 -23.82 13.30 0.39
N GLU A 367 -23.17 14.40 -0.01
CA GLU A 367 -23.80 15.48 -0.77
C GLU A 367 -24.37 14.95 -2.10
N TYR A 368 -23.59 14.17 -2.83
CA TYR A 368 -24.00 13.56 -4.10
C TYR A 368 -25.23 12.66 -3.95
N GLN A 369 -25.23 11.76 -2.96
CA GLN A 369 -26.35 10.84 -2.70
C GLN A 369 -27.58 11.54 -2.13
N SER A 370 -27.44 12.73 -1.55
CA SER A 370 -28.56 13.52 -1.01
C SER A 370 -29.37 14.27 -2.07
N ARG A 371 -28.91 14.27 -3.33
CA ARG A 371 -29.59 14.97 -4.43
C ARG A 371 -30.97 14.38 -4.69
N THR A 372 -31.94 15.26 -4.93
CA THR A 372 -33.33 14.88 -5.24
C THR A 372 -33.48 14.22 -6.59
N GLU A 373 -32.64 14.60 -7.56
CA GLU A 373 -32.64 14.06 -8.92
C GLU A 373 -31.32 13.32 -9.18
N PRO A 374 -31.35 11.99 -9.40
CA PRO A 374 -30.17 11.23 -9.79
C PRO A 374 -29.67 11.71 -11.16
N ASN A 375 -28.46 12.25 -11.21
CA ASN A 375 -27.75 12.45 -12.46
C ASN A 375 -26.25 12.23 -12.26
N ASP A 376 -25.56 11.89 -13.34
CA ASP A 376 -24.13 11.62 -13.32
C ASP A 376 -23.29 12.91 -13.39
N LYS A 377 -23.85 14.08 -13.06
CA LYS A 377 -23.15 15.36 -13.13
C LYS A 377 -22.40 15.68 -11.83
N PRO A 378 -21.21 16.32 -11.92
CA PRO A 378 -20.55 16.92 -10.76
C PRO A 378 -21.45 17.88 -9.98
N LEU A 379 -21.11 18.14 -8.72
CA LEU A 379 -21.78 19.16 -7.91
C LEU A 379 -21.28 20.56 -8.30
N PRO A 380 -22.12 21.60 -8.20
CA PRO A 380 -21.66 22.98 -8.36
C PRO A 380 -20.46 23.29 -7.45
N GLY A 381 -19.44 23.93 -8.01
CA GLY A 381 -18.19 24.26 -7.30
C GLY A 381 -17.21 23.08 -7.14
N ASP A 382 -17.52 21.90 -7.69
CA ASP A 382 -16.54 20.80 -7.76
C ASP A 382 -15.36 21.17 -8.65
N LEU A 383 -14.24 20.49 -8.42
CA LEU A 383 -13.10 20.48 -9.33
C LEU A 383 -13.20 19.25 -10.23
N ILE A 384 -13.03 19.44 -11.53
CA ILE A 384 -12.97 18.35 -12.52
C ILE A 384 -11.61 18.29 -13.19
N ARG A 385 -11.21 17.08 -13.58
CA ARG A 385 -10.02 16.86 -14.42
C ARG A 385 -10.44 16.80 -15.88
N ILE A 386 -9.81 17.64 -16.70
CA ILE A 386 -9.97 17.63 -18.16
C ILE A 386 -8.70 17.05 -18.78
N GLY A 387 -8.82 15.97 -19.56
CA GLY A 387 -7.69 15.22 -20.11
C GLY A 387 -7.18 14.11 -19.17
N SER A 388 -6.00 13.56 -19.46
CA SER A 388 -5.46 12.46 -18.64
C SER A 388 -4.79 12.99 -17.36
N LYS A 389 -4.30 12.08 -16.53
CA LYS A 389 -3.52 12.46 -15.34
C LYS A 389 -2.23 13.21 -15.69
N HIS A 390 -1.63 12.93 -16.85
CA HIS A 390 -0.29 13.40 -17.22
C HIS A 390 -0.28 14.65 -18.09
N ASP A 391 -1.27 14.82 -18.95
CA ASP A 391 -1.40 15.92 -19.92
C ASP A 391 -2.62 16.82 -19.66
N GLY A 392 -3.47 16.45 -18.71
CA GLY A 392 -4.66 17.19 -18.35
C GLY A 392 -4.41 18.29 -17.31
N TYR A 393 -5.45 19.08 -17.09
CA TYR A 393 -5.50 20.13 -16.08
C TYR A 393 -6.76 20.01 -15.23
N VAL A 394 -6.79 20.75 -14.11
CA VAL A 394 -7.93 20.78 -13.19
C VAL A 394 -8.53 22.17 -13.22
N ASN A 395 -9.86 22.24 -13.29
CA ASN A 395 -10.62 23.48 -13.25
C ASN A 395 -11.90 23.31 -12.44
N TYR A 396 -12.54 24.41 -12.08
CA TYR A 396 -13.88 24.40 -11.52
C TYR A 396 -14.90 23.95 -12.56
N TYR A 397 -15.80 23.09 -12.14
CA TYR A 397 -16.91 22.62 -12.95
C TYR A 397 -17.90 23.75 -13.24
N ASN A 398 -18.20 23.96 -14.51
CA ASN A 398 -19.29 24.80 -14.98
C ASN A 398 -20.29 23.97 -15.80
N GLU A 399 -21.55 23.94 -15.39
CA GLU A 399 -22.59 23.15 -16.06
C GLU A 399 -22.80 23.55 -17.54
N GLU A 400 -22.59 24.83 -17.89
CA GLU A 400 -22.74 25.34 -19.26
C GLU A 400 -21.58 24.92 -20.18
N ASP A 401 -20.34 25.01 -19.67
CA ASP A 401 -19.13 24.76 -20.45
C ASP A 401 -18.74 23.27 -20.45
N ASP A 402 -19.05 22.54 -19.38
CA ASP A 402 -18.62 21.16 -19.13
C ASP A 402 -19.78 20.16 -19.32
N ALA A 403 -20.49 20.28 -20.44
CA ALA A 403 -21.66 19.46 -20.77
C ALA A 403 -21.37 17.95 -20.83
N ASN A 404 -20.10 17.52 -20.94
CA ASN A 404 -19.70 16.11 -20.97
C ASN A 404 -19.08 15.62 -19.65
N ALA A 405 -18.83 16.51 -18.68
CA ALA A 405 -18.25 16.11 -17.40
C ALA A 405 -19.22 15.24 -16.61
N THR A 406 -18.64 14.28 -15.91
CA THR A 406 -19.33 13.30 -15.08
C THR A 406 -18.77 13.28 -13.66
N VAL A 407 -19.48 12.62 -12.75
CA VAL A 407 -19.00 12.34 -11.38
C VAL A 407 -17.64 11.61 -11.31
N TYR A 408 -17.22 10.95 -12.40
CA TYR A 408 -15.92 10.27 -12.46
C TYR A 408 -14.75 11.23 -12.77
N ASP A 409 -15.05 12.43 -13.27
CA ASP A 409 -14.08 13.48 -13.55
C ASP A 409 -13.78 14.33 -12.31
N VAL A 410 -14.63 14.23 -11.28
CA VAL A 410 -14.50 14.97 -10.02
C VAL A 410 -13.25 14.56 -9.26
N VAL A 411 -12.44 15.54 -8.90
CA VAL A 411 -11.20 15.38 -8.14
C VAL A 411 -11.23 16.17 -6.85
N LEU A 412 -10.57 15.63 -5.82
CA LEU A 412 -10.25 16.36 -4.60
C LEU A 412 -8.74 16.55 -4.45
N PRO A 413 -8.31 17.69 -3.87
CA PRO A 413 -6.90 18.05 -3.78
C PRO A 413 -6.19 17.37 -2.61
N ARG A 414 -4.87 17.23 -2.78
CA ARG A 414 -3.89 17.16 -1.69
C ARG A 414 -3.14 18.50 -1.65
N PRO A 415 -2.95 19.12 -0.47
CA PRO A 415 -2.30 20.41 -0.35
C PRO A 415 -0.93 20.48 -1.04
N GLY A 416 -0.63 21.65 -1.58
CA GLY A 416 0.62 21.98 -2.24
C GLY A 416 0.53 23.34 -2.94
N ARG A 417 1.64 23.77 -3.52
CA ARG A 417 1.72 25.03 -4.27
C ARG A 417 0.72 25.03 -5.42
N ASP A 418 -0.02 26.12 -5.56
CA ASP A 418 -0.99 26.38 -6.65
C ASP A 418 -2.12 25.33 -6.76
N VAL A 419 -2.46 24.67 -5.65
CA VAL A 419 -3.57 23.70 -5.61
C VAL A 419 -4.90 24.39 -5.31
N LEU A 420 -5.88 24.16 -6.20
CA LEU A 420 -7.26 24.57 -6.02
C LEU A 420 -7.97 23.66 -5.02
N PHE A 421 -8.92 24.25 -4.30
CA PHE A 421 -9.86 23.53 -3.47
C PHE A 421 -11.28 23.80 -3.96
N PRO A 422 -12.21 22.83 -3.89
CA PRO A 422 -13.59 23.03 -4.33
C PRO A 422 -14.24 24.29 -3.71
N GLU A 423 -15.09 24.95 -4.49
CA GLU A 423 -15.85 26.14 -4.09
C GLU A 423 -17.24 25.77 -3.56
N ASN A 424 -17.31 24.68 -2.80
CA ASN A 424 -18.54 24.20 -2.19
C ASN A 424 -18.31 23.76 -0.73
N PHE A 425 -19.32 23.10 -0.14
CA PHE A 425 -19.26 22.60 1.23
C PHE A 425 -18.05 21.69 1.47
N VAL A 426 -17.73 20.80 0.53
CA VAL A 426 -16.62 19.85 0.66
C VAL A 426 -15.28 20.57 0.78
N GLY A 427 -15.02 21.56 -0.09
CA GLY A 427 -13.80 22.35 0.00
C GLY A 427 -13.71 23.18 1.29
N THR A 428 -14.84 23.72 1.76
CA THR A 428 -14.93 24.43 3.04
C THR A 428 -14.60 23.52 4.22
N LEU A 429 -15.17 22.31 4.23
CA LEU A 429 -14.90 21.29 5.25
C LEU A 429 -13.42 20.91 5.28
N MET A 430 -12.81 20.62 4.12
CA MET A 430 -11.39 20.28 4.04
C MET A 430 -10.49 21.39 4.60
N ARG A 431 -10.75 22.65 4.21
CA ARG A 431 -10.03 23.83 4.74
C ARG A 431 -10.17 23.96 6.26
N GLN A 432 -11.36 23.71 6.81
CA GLN A 432 -11.59 23.74 8.25
C GLN A 432 -10.80 22.64 8.99
N TYR A 433 -10.70 21.43 8.44
CA TYR A 433 -9.89 20.36 9.04
C TYR A 433 -8.40 20.74 9.11
N TYR A 434 -7.84 21.27 8.02
CA TYR A 434 -6.45 21.73 8.03
C TYR A 434 -6.22 22.85 9.04
N SER A 435 -7.10 23.85 9.03
CA SER A 435 -7.03 24.97 9.99
C SER A 435 -7.15 24.50 11.45
N PHE A 436 -8.07 23.57 11.74
CA PHE A 436 -8.25 23.00 13.06
C PHE A 436 -7.00 22.26 13.56
N ASP A 437 -6.34 21.52 12.68
CA ASP A 437 -5.08 20.82 13.00
C ASP A 437 -3.86 21.76 13.06
N GLY A 438 -4.04 23.03 12.68
CA GLY A 438 -2.99 24.05 12.64
C GLY A 438 -2.04 23.90 11.46
N VAL A 439 -2.56 23.44 10.31
CA VAL A 439 -1.85 23.36 9.04
C VAL A 439 -2.29 24.52 8.17
N ASP A 440 -1.34 25.36 7.77
CA ASP A 440 -1.55 26.36 6.72
C ASP A 440 -1.42 25.67 5.36
N ILE A 441 -2.52 25.67 4.59
CA ILE A 441 -2.54 25.03 3.27
C ILE A 441 -1.79 25.84 2.21
N GLU A 442 -1.61 27.14 2.44
CA GLU A 442 -0.86 28.03 1.54
C GLU A 442 0.65 27.89 1.75
N ASP A 443 1.07 27.46 2.96
CA ASP A 443 2.46 27.18 3.30
C ASP A 443 2.64 25.80 3.94
N VAL A 444 2.69 24.77 3.10
CA VAL A 444 3.00 23.40 3.51
C VAL A 444 4.51 23.08 3.46
N THR A 445 5.38 24.08 3.60
CA THR A 445 6.84 23.89 3.48
C THR A 445 7.44 23.11 4.66
N VAL A 446 8.20 22.06 4.35
CA VAL A 446 8.88 21.21 5.36
C VAL A 446 10.40 21.22 5.21
N GLU A 447 11.11 20.90 6.29
CA GLU A 447 12.56 20.79 6.23
C GLU A 447 13.02 19.47 5.58
N GLN A 448 13.84 19.60 4.54
CA GLN A 448 14.39 18.50 3.77
C GLN A 448 15.52 17.77 4.50
N ASN A 449 16.37 18.46 5.27
CA ASN A 449 17.52 17.84 5.93
C ASN A 449 18.01 18.63 7.15
N GLN A 450 19.01 18.06 7.83
CA GLN A 450 19.59 18.63 9.05
C GLN A 450 20.26 20.00 8.82
N ALA A 451 20.68 20.30 7.59
CA ALA A 451 21.26 21.61 7.21
C ALA A 451 20.21 22.73 7.11
N GLY A 452 18.91 22.41 7.21
CA GLY A 452 17.83 23.39 7.17
C GLY A 452 17.36 23.75 5.76
N GLU A 453 17.74 22.98 4.74
CA GLU A 453 17.12 23.11 3.42
C GLU A 453 15.63 22.81 3.52
N THR A 454 14.80 23.55 2.80
CA THR A 454 13.34 23.38 2.79
C THR A 454 12.87 22.71 1.51
N TRP A 455 11.65 22.19 1.54
CA TRP A 455 10.99 21.62 0.38
C TRP A 455 9.48 21.82 0.47
N ASP A 456 8.89 22.20 -0.67
CA ASP A 456 7.47 22.48 -0.80
C ASP A 456 6.74 21.29 -1.41
N PHE A 457 5.56 20.96 -0.88
CA PHE A 457 4.68 20.01 -1.56
C PHE A 457 4.18 20.64 -2.86
N LEU A 458 4.30 19.90 -3.95
CA LEU A 458 3.78 20.30 -5.26
C LEU A 458 2.26 20.14 -5.37
N GLY A 459 1.64 19.38 -4.47
CA GLY A 459 0.21 19.05 -4.55
C GLY A 459 -0.11 17.95 -5.56
N ASP A 460 -1.32 17.40 -5.48
CA ASP A 460 -1.87 16.44 -6.45
C ASP A 460 -3.40 16.44 -6.37
N TYR A 461 -4.06 15.95 -7.42
CA TYR A 461 -5.51 15.79 -7.46
C TYR A 461 -5.87 14.33 -7.72
N ARG A 462 -6.81 13.81 -6.92
CA ARG A 462 -7.27 12.42 -7.02
C ARG A 462 -8.77 12.38 -7.26
N ASN A 463 -9.19 11.57 -8.22
CA ASN A 463 -10.61 11.32 -8.52
C ASN A 463 -11.33 10.71 -7.31
N VAL A 464 -12.53 11.21 -7.03
CA VAL A 464 -13.36 10.73 -5.91
C VAL A 464 -13.93 9.36 -6.19
N LEU A 465 -14.46 9.15 -7.40
CA LEU A 465 -15.01 7.87 -7.84
C LEU A 465 -14.09 7.22 -8.88
N SER A 466 -14.20 5.90 -9.00
CA SER A 466 -13.52 5.14 -10.06
C SER A 466 -14.34 3.94 -10.49
N LYS A 467 -14.19 3.52 -11.75
CA LYS A 467 -14.70 2.25 -12.26
C LYS A 467 -13.58 1.24 -12.43
N ALA A 468 -13.87 -0.01 -12.08
CA ALA A 468 -13.01 -1.13 -12.43
C ALA A 468 -13.27 -1.54 -13.88
N THR A 469 -12.22 -1.86 -14.64
CA THR A 469 -12.36 -2.29 -16.04
C THR A 469 -12.26 -3.81 -16.17
N GLY A 470 -12.99 -4.37 -17.13
CA GLY A 470 -13.02 -5.82 -17.37
C GLY A 470 -13.43 -6.64 -16.15
N LEU A 471 -14.41 -6.14 -15.37
CA LEU A 471 -14.98 -6.86 -14.23
C LEU A 471 -15.78 -8.08 -14.72
N ASP A 472 -15.35 -9.25 -14.29
CA ASP A 472 -16.01 -10.54 -14.48
C ASP A 472 -16.10 -11.27 -13.14
N TRP A 473 -17.09 -12.15 -13.01
CA TRP A 473 -17.25 -12.93 -11.79
C TRP A 473 -17.94 -14.28 -12.01
N ARG A 474 -17.68 -15.20 -11.09
CA ARG A 474 -18.28 -16.53 -11.08
C ARG A 474 -18.53 -17.02 -9.66
N LEU A 475 -19.75 -17.49 -9.42
CA LEU A 475 -20.08 -18.28 -8.23
C LEU A 475 -19.56 -19.71 -8.42
N ILE A 476 -18.81 -20.19 -7.45
CA ILE A 476 -18.28 -21.55 -7.36
C ILE A 476 -18.90 -22.21 -6.13
N GLU A 477 -19.45 -23.39 -6.33
CA GLU A 477 -20.07 -24.19 -5.29
C GLU A 477 -19.35 -25.54 -5.25
N GLU A 478 -18.69 -25.78 -4.13
CA GLU A 478 -17.86 -26.95 -3.86
C GLU A 478 -18.32 -27.60 -2.55
N THR A 479 -17.77 -28.78 -2.25
CA THR A 479 -18.02 -29.47 -0.99
C THR A 479 -16.67 -29.71 -0.32
N ASP A 480 -16.56 -29.41 0.97
CA ASP A 480 -15.35 -29.73 1.74
C ASP A 480 -15.19 -31.25 1.95
N ALA A 481 -14.05 -31.66 2.50
CA ALA A 481 -13.75 -33.07 2.78
C ALA A 481 -14.75 -33.72 3.77
N ALA A 482 -15.47 -32.92 4.56
CA ALA A 482 -16.47 -33.36 5.52
C ALA A 482 -17.90 -33.39 4.92
N GLY A 483 -18.08 -33.02 3.65
CA GLY A 483 -19.38 -32.99 2.99
C GLY A 483 -20.15 -31.67 3.16
N ASN A 484 -19.56 -30.64 3.77
CA ASN A 484 -20.23 -29.36 3.94
C ASN A 484 -20.13 -28.51 2.66
N PRO A 485 -21.21 -27.81 2.27
CA PRO A 485 -21.20 -26.95 1.10
C PRO A 485 -20.32 -25.71 1.33
N LEU A 486 -19.40 -25.47 0.41
CA LEU A 486 -18.56 -24.29 0.32
C LEU A 486 -19.00 -23.45 -0.88
N ARG A 487 -19.23 -22.15 -0.65
CA ARG A 487 -19.54 -21.20 -1.72
C ARG A 487 -18.48 -20.12 -1.80
N HIS A 488 -17.98 -19.87 -3.00
CA HIS A 488 -16.93 -18.90 -3.29
C HIS A 488 -17.35 -18.01 -4.46
N CYS A 489 -16.91 -16.76 -4.47
CA CYS A 489 -17.05 -15.90 -5.64
C CYS A 489 -15.66 -15.52 -6.15
N ASP A 490 -15.34 -15.98 -7.35
CA ASP A 490 -14.14 -15.57 -8.07
C ASP A 490 -14.47 -14.29 -8.84
N THR A 491 -13.64 -13.27 -8.67
CA THR A 491 -13.76 -11.97 -9.35
C THR A 491 -12.47 -11.67 -10.11
N ALA A 492 -12.59 -11.05 -11.29
CA ALA A 492 -11.45 -10.61 -12.08
C ALA A 492 -11.69 -9.19 -12.59
N PHE A 493 -10.79 -8.25 -12.32
CA PHE A 493 -10.97 -6.84 -12.69
C PHE A 493 -9.64 -6.09 -12.74
N SER A 494 -9.59 -4.96 -13.43
CA SER A 494 -8.41 -4.12 -13.54
C SER A 494 -8.63 -2.77 -12.87
N LEU A 495 -7.62 -2.27 -12.17
CA LEU A 495 -7.61 -0.94 -11.55
C LEU A 495 -6.41 -0.12 -12.04
N ALA A 496 -6.61 1.19 -12.15
CA ALA A 496 -5.56 2.13 -12.54
C ALA A 496 -4.51 2.31 -11.42
N PRO A 497 -3.34 2.93 -11.71
CA PRO A 497 -2.29 3.12 -10.72
C PRO A 497 -2.76 3.95 -9.51
N GLY A 498 -2.38 3.51 -8.30
CA GLY A 498 -2.75 4.19 -7.06
C GLY A 498 -4.19 3.95 -6.58
N GLN A 499 -4.91 3.00 -7.19
CA GLN A 499 -6.20 2.51 -6.71
C GLN A 499 -6.03 1.24 -5.87
N TYR A 500 -6.97 0.99 -4.97
CA TYR A 500 -6.87 -0.10 -3.98
C TYR A 500 -7.97 -1.13 -4.21
N ALA A 501 -7.60 -2.39 -4.48
CA ALA A 501 -8.55 -3.49 -4.62
C ALA A 501 -9.42 -3.68 -3.36
N THR A 502 -8.89 -3.39 -2.18
CA THR A 502 -9.67 -3.43 -0.94
C THR A 502 -10.81 -2.42 -0.90
N MET A 503 -10.71 -1.28 -1.61
CA MET A 503 -11.79 -0.30 -1.70
C MET A 503 -12.87 -0.73 -2.69
N PHE A 504 -12.49 -1.38 -3.80
CA PHE A 504 -13.44 -2.09 -4.66
C PHE A 504 -14.18 -3.19 -3.88
N LEU A 505 -13.45 -4.07 -3.19
CA LEU A 505 -14.04 -5.17 -2.43
C LEU A 505 -14.94 -4.69 -1.28
N ARG A 506 -14.67 -3.50 -0.74
CA ARG A 506 -15.54 -2.87 0.26
C ARG A 506 -16.95 -2.61 -0.29
N GLU A 507 -17.07 -2.24 -1.55
CA GLU A 507 -18.36 -2.06 -2.23
C GLU A 507 -19.03 -3.38 -2.63
N VAL A 508 -18.30 -4.50 -2.61
CA VAL A 508 -18.84 -5.83 -2.92
C VAL A 508 -19.22 -6.61 -1.65
N MET A 509 -18.36 -6.60 -0.65
CA MET A 509 -18.47 -7.41 0.56
C MET A 509 -19.27 -6.70 1.64
N ASP A 510 -19.85 -7.48 2.57
CA ASP A 510 -20.41 -6.92 3.79
C ASP A 510 -19.31 -6.61 4.81
N LEU A 511 -19.41 -5.43 5.42
CA LEU A 511 -18.59 -5.06 6.55
C LEU A 511 -19.24 -5.66 7.81
N LYS A 512 -18.63 -6.68 8.44
CA LYS A 512 -19.15 -7.15 9.73
C LYS A 512 -19.14 -6.00 10.73
N LYS A 513 -20.28 -5.76 11.38
CA LYS A 513 -20.33 -4.99 12.63
C LYS A 513 -19.49 -5.77 13.64
N GLY A 514 -18.38 -5.21 14.11
CA GLY A 514 -17.57 -5.84 15.15
C GLY A 514 -18.46 -6.32 16.32
N GLY A 515 -18.13 -7.48 16.88
CA GLY A 515 -18.87 -8.07 18.00
C GLY A 515 -18.96 -7.13 19.21
N ARG A 516 -19.87 -7.43 20.14
CA ARG A 516 -20.23 -6.59 21.31
C ARG A 516 -19.00 -5.91 21.94
N GLY A 517 -18.91 -4.59 21.74
CA GLY A 517 -17.79 -3.75 22.18
C GLY A 517 -17.03 -3.06 21.03
N CYS A 518 -17.20 -3.50 19.79
CA CYS A 518 -16.52 -2.96 18.62
C CYS A 518 -17.56 -2.40 17.62
N LYS A 519 -17.94 -1.12 17.74
CA LYS A 519 -18.79 -0.41 16.77
C LYS A 519 -18.05 -0.15 15.44
N ARG A 520 -17.37 -1.13 14.85
CA ARG A 520 -16.40 -0.88 13.77
C ARG A 520 -16.64 -1.77 12.56
N ARG A 521 -16.58 -1.18 11.37
CA ARG A 521 -16.86 -1.76 10.05
C ARG A 521 -15.52 -2.20 9.41
N ARG A 522 -15.26 -3.50 9.31
CA ARG A 522 -14.02 -4.02 8.67
C ARG A 522 -14.33 -5.14 7.67
N ILE A 523 -13.51 -5.24 6.63
CA ILE A 523 -13.44 -6.42 5.76
C ILE A 523 -12.75 -7.53 6.56
N ILE A 524 -13.25 -8.76 6.47
CA ILE A 524 -12.69 -9.90 7.19
C ILE A 524 -11.57 -10.52 6.36
N PHE A 525 -10.40 -10.57 6.97
CA PHE A 525 -9.31 -11.46 6.58
C PHE A 525 -9.40 -12.68 7.52
N ASP A 526 -9.28 -13.89 6.97
CA ASP A 526 -9.20 -15.10 7.78
C ASP A 526 -7.74 -15.29 8.20
N ASP A 527 -7.47 -15.30 9.51
CA ASP A 527 -6.13 -15.44 10.10
C ASP A 527 -6.13 -16.67 11.05
N SER A 528 -6.78 -17.78 10.69
CA SER A 528 -6.69 -19.01 11.47
C SER A 528 -5.45 -19.82 11.09
N ASP A 529 -4.30 -19.48 11.70
CA ASP A 529 -3.21 -20.45 11.93
C ASP A 529 -3.49 -21.20 13.26
N ASP A 530 -4.64 -21.88 13.35
CA ASP A 530 -4.91 -22.86 14.40
C ASP A 530 -4.86 -24.26 13.77
N GLU A 531 -3.65 -24.82 13.63
CA GLU A 531 -3.36 -26.25 13.81
C GLU A 531 -2.04 -26.44 14.57
#